data_AF-A0A660SZK6-F1
#
_entry.id   AF-A0A660SZK6-F1
#
_cell.length_a   1.000
_cell.length_b   1.000
_cell.length_c   1.000
_cell.angle_alpha   90.00
_cell.angle_beta   90.00
_cell.angle_gamma   90.00
#
_symmetry.space_group_name_H-M   'P 1'
#
loop_
_entity.id
_entity.type
_entity.pdbx_description
1 polymer ?
#
loop_
_entity_poly.entity_id
_entity_poly.type
_entity_poly.pdbx_seq_one_letter_code
_entity_poly.pdbx_strand_id
1 'polypeptide(L)'
;MSSESRGEVNPLETSLRLQELVYGLEIRKVMTSEVITVSRQTSMREAQALMKQNAITGLPVTVAGSQKVVGMVSMNDVMNALEKGKMDDTVFLWMTREVQVLHDEMPLSFAIAAFNKYPFRRFPVVDKDNRLNGMLTFRNINLALIRELSQQLNKMEHLIEDSEEADIFDLVKVYSLQQHDFENGGKASTEIKKFLKRRKVPSGVIRRVAVACYELEINLVAHSLGGMLGFDINPERIRISANDLGPGIESLELAMTEGFSTASEWVRSMGFGAGMGLPNVKKISDEFEIHSEPGLGTMILSIIYLKKERGKEGDNDDN
;
A
#
# COMPACT_ATOMS: atom_id res chain seq x y z
N MET A 1 -3.50 44.01 -17.25
CA MET A 1 -2.35 43.27 -16.71
C MET A 1 -2.69 42.86 -15.29
N SER A 2 -3.16 41.63 -15.10
CA SER A 2 -3.26 40.98 -13.79
C SER A 2 -3.67 39.53 -14.06
N SER A 3 -2.69 38.74 -14.51
CA SER A 3 -2.76 37.28 -14.51
C SER A 3 -2.46 36.82 -13.09
N GLU A 4 -3.50 36.65 -12.28
CA GLU A 4 -3.37 35.94 -11.01
C GLU A 4 -3.02 34.48 -11.30
N SER A 5 -1.88 34.07 -10.77
CA SER A 5 -1.28 32.75 -10.88
C SER A 5 -2.18 31.70 -10.23
N ARG A 6 -2.77 30.84 -11.06
CA ARG A 6 -3.47 29.62 -10.64
C ARG A 6 -2.53 28.71 -9.85
N GLY A 7 -2.93 28.38 -8.61
CA GLY A 7 -2.78 27.06 -7.99
C GLY A 7 -1.45 26.31 -8.12
N GLU A 8 -0.29 26.97 -8.09
CA GLU A 8 0.96 26.23 -7.88
C GLU A 8 0.98 25.68 -6.46
N VAL A 9 0.93 24.35 -6.33
CA VAL A 9 1.18 23.64 -5.07
C VAL A 9 2.54 24.10 -4.56
N ASN A 10 2.56 24.94 -3.54
CA ASN A 10 3.80 25.44 -2.98
C ASN A 10 4.58 24.26 -2.35
N PRO A 11 5.75 23.88 -2.87
CA PRO A 11 6.52 22.75 -2.35
C PRO A 11 6.91 22.95 -0.88
N LEU A 12 7.09 24.21 -0.43
CA LEU A 12 7.41 24.53 0.96
C LEU A 12 6.21 24.26 1.88
N GLU A 13 4.99 24.62 1.47
CA GLU A 13 3.78 24.36 2.25
C GLU A 13 3.51 22.86 2.35
N THR A 14 3.72 22.14 1.25
CA THR A 14 3.60 20.66 1.21
C THR A 14 4.62 20.00 2.13
N SER A 15 5.87 20.49 2.12
CA SER A 15 6.94 19.97 2.98
C SER A 15 6.67 20.23 4.47
N LEU A 16 6.13 21.39 4.84
CA LEU A 16 5.76 21.73 6.21
C LEU A 16 4.64 20.81 6.74
N ARG A 17 3.59 20.57 5.94
CA ARG A 17 2.50 19.66 6.33
C ARG A 17 2.99 18.21 6.50
N LEU A 18 3.91 17.76 5.65
CA LEU A 18 4.55 16.45 5.80
C LEU A 18 5.37 16.36 7.09
N GLN A 19 6.09 17.43 7.45
CA GLN A 19 6.79 17.49 8.72
C GLN A 19 5.82 17.42 9.90
N GLU A 20 4.76 18.24 9.90
CA GLU A 20 3.74 18.24 10.97
C GLU A 20 3.13 16.85 11.19
N LEU A 21 2.84 16.11 10.11
CA LEU A 21 2.32 14.75 10.18
C LEU A 21 3.30 13.79 10.84
N VAL A 22 4.58 13.85 10.46
CA VAL A 22 5.64 13.01 11.03
C VAL A 22 5.91 13.35 12.50
N TYR A 23 5.81 14.62 12.89
CA TYR A 23 5.96 15.06 14.28
C TYR A 23 4.73 14.77 15.14
N GLY A 24 3.53 14.79 14.56
CA GLY A 24 2.26 14.57 15.27
C GLY A 24 1.90 13.09 15.49
N LEU A 25 2.50 12.17 14.75
CA LEU A 25 2.24 10.74 14.87
C LEU A 25 3.15 10.09 15.93
N GLU A 26 2.55 9.38 16.89
CA GLU A 26 3.29 8.68 17.95
C GLU A 26 3.65 7.24 17.52
N ILE A 27 4.79 6.72 18.01
CA ILE A 27 5.25 5.36 17.71
C ILE A 27 4.20 4.30 18.09
N ARG A 28 3.48 4.46 19.21
CA ARG A 28 2.44 3.51 19.65
C ARG A 28 1.31 3.32 18.65
N LYS A 29 1.02 4.31 17.80
CA LYS A 29 -0.01 4.24 16.76
C LYS A 29 0.45 3.52 15.50
N VAL A 30 1.76 3.30 15.38
CA VAL A 30 2.43 2.76 14.18
C VAL A 30 2.96 1.34 14.43
N MET A 31 3.45 1.06 15.62
CA MET A 31 4.05 -0.23 15.98
C MET A 31 3.05 -1.41 15.90
N THR A 32 3.59 -2.62 15.80
CA THR A 32 2.81 -3.84 16.05
C THR A 32 2.88 -4.18 17.55
N SER A 33 1.73 -4.30 18.23
CA SER A 33 1.66 -4.56 19.68
C SER A 33 1.81 -6.03 20.07
N GLU A 34 1.38 -6.96 19.22
CA GLU A 34 1.54 -8.40 19.47
C GLU A 34 2.95 -8.85 19.08
N VAL A 35 3.84 -8.91 20.08
CA VAL A 35 5.25 -9.25 19.86
C VAL A 35 5.55 -10.65 20.36
N ILE A 36 6.01 -11.49 19.44
CA ILE A 36 6.51 -12.83 19.76
C ILE A 36 7.95 -12.69 20.24
N THR A 37 8.25 -13.24 21.41
CA THR A 37 9.55 -13.17 22.06
C THR A 37 10.11 -14.56 22.35
N VAL A 38 11.42 -14.64 22.51
CA VAL A 38 12.12 -15.86 22.95
C VAL A 38 12.94 -15.60 24.22
N SER A 39 13.29 -16.65 24.93
CA SER A 39 14.19 -16.54 26.08
C SER A 39 15.65 -16.70 25.64
N ARG A 40 16.58 -16.39 26.54
CA ARG A 40 18.02 -16.60 26.30
C ARG A 40 18.36 -18.08 26.12
N GLN A 41 17.53 -18.97 26.69
CA GLN A 41 17.71 -20.42 26.70
C GLN A 41 17.04 -21.12 25.52
N THR A 42 16.16 -20.42 24.79
CA THR A 42 15.51 -20.93 23.58
C THR A 42 16.57 -21.35 22.57
N SER A 43 16.39 -22.50 21.90
CA SER A 43 17.31 -22.99 20.89
C SER A 43 17.18 -22.22 19.57
N MET A 44 18.24 -22.19 18.75
CA MET A 44 18.17 -21.57 17.41
C MET A 44 17.13 -22.28 16.52
N ARG A 45 16.98 -23.60 16.65
CA ARG A 45 15.93 -24.40 15.98
C ARG A 45 14.52 -23.98 16.36
N GLU A 46 14.26 -23.77 17.65
CA GLU A 46 12.96 -23.31 18.13
C GLU A 46 12.69 -21.86 17.69
N ALA A 47 13.69 -20.98 17.78
CA ALA A 47 13.59 -19.62 17.26
C ALA A 47 13.26 -19.59 15.76
N GLN A 48 13.89 -20.45 14.95
CA GLN A 48 13.57 -20.62 13.53
C GLN A 48 12.12 -21.07 13.32
N ALA A 49 11.65 -22.04 14.09
CA ALA A 49 10.28 -22.54 13.99
C ALA A 49 9.26 -21.43 14.27
N LEU A 50 9.49 -20.64 15.32
CA LEU A 50 8.66 -19.47 15.66
C LEU A 50 8.68 -18.41 14.56
N MET A 51 9.86 -18.13 13.98
CA MET A 51 9.99 -17.19 12.85
C MET A 51 9.18 -17.67 11.64
N LYS A 52 9.30 -18.95 11.27
CA LYS A 52 8.60 -19.54 10.13
C LYS A 52 7.09 -19.57 10.34
N GLN A 53 6.64 -20.03 11.51
CA GLN A 53 5.20 -20.16 11.82
C GLN A 53 4.48 -18.82 11.78
N ASN A 54 5.15 -17.75 12.20
CA ASN A 54 4.54 -16.43 12.30
C ASN A 54 4.94 -15.48 11.15
N ALA A 55 5.63 -16.00 10.12
CA ALA A 55 6.13 -15.22 9.00
C ALA A 55 6.92 -13.96 9.41
N ILE A 56 7.71 -14.05 10.47
CA ILE A 56 8.54 -12.96 11.01
C ILE A 56 10.02 -13.29 10.86
N THR A 57 10.84 -12.25 10.66
CA THR A 57 12.29 -12.41 10.40
C THR A 57 13.15 -12.10 11.62
N GLY A 58 12.53 -11.86 12.77
CA GLY A 58 13.20 -12.05 14.05
C GLY A 58 12.45 -11.55 15.26
N LEU A 59 13.11 -11.76 16.39
CA LEU A 59 12.47 -11.94 17.69
C LEU A 59 13.26 -11.15 18.74
N PRO A 60 12.58 -10.36 19.59
CA PRO A 60 13.17 -9.87 20.82
C PRO A 60 13.42 -11.02 21.77
N VAL A 61 14.57 -10.96 22.41
CA VAL A 61 14.95 -11.87 23.48
C VAL A 61 14.61 -11.20 24.79
N THR A 62 13.75 -11.82 25.59
CA THR A 62 13.31 -11.31 26.89
C THR A 62 13.81 -12.17 28.04
N VAL A 63 13.79 -11.63 29.26
CA VAL A 63 13.97 -12.46 30.46
C VAL A 63 12.70 -13.28 30.67
N ALA A 64 12.85 -14.59 30.86
CA ALA A 64 11.74 -15.52 31.05
C ALA A 64 10.75 -15.01 32.13
N GLY A 65 9.45 -15.03 31.79
CA GLY A 65 8.39 -14.52 32.67
C GLY A 65 8.31 -13.00 32.77
N SER A 66 9.04 -12.24 31.93
CA SER A 66 9.00 -10.78 31.92
C SER A 66 8.94 -10.21 30.50
N GLN A 67 8.60 -8.94 30.38
CA GLN A 67 8.65 -8.17 29.13
C GLN A 67 9.95 -7.38 28.98
N LYS A 68 10.98 -7.65 29.78
CA LYS A 68 12.26 -6.93 29.70
C LYS A 68 13.10 -7.46 28.56
N VAL A 69 13.37 -6.63 27.55
CA VAL A 69 14.24 -6.96 26.42
C VAL A 69 15.70 -7.00 26.87
N VAL A 70 16.39 -8.07 26.51
CA VAL A 70 17.82 -8.31 26.80
C VAL A 70 18.63 -8.69 25.57
N GLY A 71 17.98 -8.81 24.42
CA GLY A 71 18.64 -9.14 23.16
C GLY A 71 17.68 -9.11 21.97
N MET A 72 18.25 -9.27 20.78
CA MET A 72 17.53 -9.49 19.52
C MET A 72 18.18 -10.65 18.77
N VAL A 73 17.36 -11.50 18.15
CA VAL A 73 17.80 -12.54 17.22
C VAL A 73 17.06 -12.39 15.90
N SER A 74 17.78 -12.53 14.80
CA SER A 74 17.29 -12.36 13.45
C SER A 74 17.39 -13.64 12.63
N MET A 75 16.68 -13.68 11.50
CA MET A 75 16.78 -14.77 10.54
C MET A 75 18.22 -14.94 10.03
N ASN A 76 19.01 -13.86 9.95
CA ASN A 76 20.41 -13.94 9.56
C ASN A 76 21.25 -14.71 10.59
N ASP A 77 20.95 -14.53 11.89
CA ASP A 77 21.62 -15.27 12.96
C ASP A 77 21.26 -16.76 12.90
N VAL A 78 20.01 -17.08 12.58
CA VAL A 78 19.54 -18.45 12.34
C VAL A 78 20.23 -19.08 11.13
N MET A 79 20.37 -18.36 10.02
CA MET A 79 21.08 -18.85 8.84
C MET A 79 22.56 -19.12 9.16
N ASN A 80 23.21 -18.18 9.86
CA ASN A 80 24.61 -18.35 10.28
C ASN A 80 24.80 -19.54 11.24
N ALA A 81 23.83 -19.81 12.12
CA ALA A 81 23.85 -20.98 13.00
C ALA A 81 23.67 -22.28 12.22
N LEU A 82 22.78 -22.29 11.22
CA LEU A 82 22.54 -23.43 10.34
C LEU A 82 23.79 -23.80 9.53
N GLU A 83 24.42 -22.82 8.88
CA GLU A 83 25.65 -23.01 8.10
C GLU A 83 26.79 -23.59 8.92
N LYS A 84 26.85 -23.23 10.21
CA LYS A 84 27.86 -23.76 11.15
C LYS A 84 27.45 -25.05 11.84
N GLY A 85 26.28 -25.62 11.52
CA GLY A 85 25.77 -26.84 12.16
C GLY A 85 25.42 -26.68 13.64
N LYS A 86 25.09 -25.47 14.09
CA LYS A 86 24.89 -25.08 15.50
C LYS A 86 23.43 -24.75 15.82
N MET A 87 22.49 -25.47 15.22
CA MET A 87 21.06 -25.22 15.40
C MET A 87 20.53 -25.54 16.80
N ASP A 88 21.28 -26.33 17.56
CA ASP A 88 20.94 -26.70 18.94
C ASP A 88 21.60 -25.76 19.97
N ASP A 89 22.41 -24.78 19.52
CA ASP A 89 22.89 -23.69 20.38
C ASP A 89 21.72 -22.85 20.90
N THR A 90 21.93 -22.22 22.05
CA THR A 90 20.97 -21.26 22.61
C THR A 90 21.07 -19.91 21.92
N VAL A 91 19.94 -19.21 21.81
CA VAL A 91 19.84 -17.85 21.28
C VAL A 91 20.81 -16.89 21.96
N PHE A 92 21.13 -17.09 23.25
CA PHE A 92 22.11 -16.30 23.99
C PHE A 92 23.50 -16.18 23.34
N LEU A 93 23.93 -17.22 22.61
CA LEU A 93 25.24 -17.26 21.95
C LEU A 93 25.27 -16.45 20.64
N TRP A 94 24.10 -16.20 20.05
CA TRP A 94 23.94 -15.63 18.72
C TRP A 94 23.24 -14.26 18.73
N MET A 95 22.53 -13.93 19.80
CA MET A 95 21.77 -12.69 19.90
C MET A 95 22.66 -11.44 19.96
N THR A 96 22.17 -10.35 19.37
CA THR A 96 22.70 -9.02 19.64
C THR A 96 22.26 -8.59 21.04
N ARG A 97 23.22 -8.18 21.90
CA ARG A 97 22.95 -7.81 23.30
C ARG A 97 22.64 -6.33 23.48
N GLU A 98 23.33 -5.47 22.72
CA GLU A 98 23.12 -4.03 22.73
C GLU A 98 21.96 -3.66 21.81
N VAL A 99 20.75 -3.89 22.31
CA VAL A 99 19.53 -3.60 21.58
C VAL A 99 19.14 -2.15 21.77
N GLN A 100 19.04 -1.42 20.67
CA GLN A 100 18.41 -0.10 20.67
C GLN A 100 16.89 -0.30 20.73
N VAL A 101 16.25 0.32 21.71
CA VAL A 101 14.79 0.32 21.88
C VAL A 101 14.24 1.73 21.66
N LEU A 102 12.97 1.81 21.30
CA LEU A 102 12.24 3.08 21.20
C LEU A 102 11.13 3.10 22.25
N HIS A 103 10.84 4.27 22.83
CA HIS A 103 9.65 4.44 23.66
C HIS A 103 8.40 4.68 22.82
N ASP A 104 7.29 4.08 23.22
CA ASP A 104 6.02 4.09 22.48
C ASP A 104 5.36 5.48 22.39
N GLU A 105 5.59 6.35 23.37
CA GLU A 105 5.06 7.73 23.38
C GLU A 105 5.89 8.72 22.55
N MET A 106 7.05 8.30 22.02
CA MET A 106 7.87 9.22 21.23
C MET A 106 7.21 9.55 19.89
N PRO A 107 7.44 10.76 19.36
CA PRO A 107 7.11 11.09 17.98
C PRO A 107 7.79 10.16 16.99
N LEU A 108 7.10 9.85 15.89
CA LEU A 108 7.58 8.99 14.82
C LEU A 108 8.87 9.49 14.17
N SER A 109 9.09 10.81 14.17
CA SER A 109 10.35 11.43 13.71
C SER A 109 11.59 10.82 14.39
N PHE A 110 11.51 10.48 15.67
CA PHE A 110 12.62 9.81 16.39
C PHE A 110 12.87 8.40 15.88
N ALA A 111 11.82 7.67 15.52
CA ALA A 111 11.98 6.36 14.90
C ALA A 111 12.66 6.46 13.54
N ILE A 112 12.24 7.41 12.69
CA ILE A 112 12.87 7.65 11.37
C ILE A 112 14.35 8.00 11.56
N ALA A 113 14.68 8.87 12.51
CA ALA A 113 16.06 9.19 12.85
C ALA A 113 16.85 7.94 13.31
N ALA A 114 16.24 7.07 14.11
CA ALA A 114 16.86 5.81 14.55
C ALA A 114 17.13 4.86 13.36
N PHE A 115 16.18 4.71 12.44
CA PHE A 115 16.35 3.91 11.22
C PHE A 115 17.43 4.46 10.28
N ASN A 116 17.64 5.77 10.24
CA ASN A 116 18.72 6.38 9.47
C ASN A 116 20.08 6.25 10.15
N LYS A 117 20.10 6.31 11.49
CA LYS A 117 21.33 6.27 12.28
C LYS A 117 21.88 4.86 12.43
N TYR A 118 21.03 3.85 12.56
CA TYR A 118 21.42 2.47 12.82
C TYR A 118 21.03 1.56 11.66
N PRO A 119 21.83 0.53 11.34
CA PRO A 119 21.55 -0.40 10.23
C PRO A 119 20.41 -1.40 10.55
N PHE A 120 19.67 -1.18 11.64
CA PHE A 120 18.64 -2.10 12.10
C PHE A 120 17.34 -1.91 11.32
N ARG A 121 16.79 -3.02 10.85
CA ARG A 121 15.51 -3.03 10.10
C ARG A 121 14.28 -3.11 11.01
N ARG A 122 14.48 -3.22 12.32
CA ARG A 122 13.42 -3.27 13.31
C ARG A 122 13.93 -2.80 14.67
N PHE A 123 13.05 -2.18 15.45
CA PHE A 123 13.31 -1.73 16.80
C PHE A 123 12.23 -2.29 17.73
N PRO A 124 12.59 -2.93 18.85
CA PRO A 124 11.66 -3.18 19.92
C PRO A 124 11.17 -1.85 20.49
N VAL A 125 9.87 -1.78 20.77
CA VAL A 125 9.25 -0.62 21.37
C VAL A 125 8.87 -0.96 22.80
N VAL A 126 9.24 -0.10 23.73
CA VAL A 126 8.98 -0.25 25.16
C VAL A 126 8.06 0.84 25.68
N ASP A 127 7.32 0.54 26.73
CA ASP A 127 6.54 1.52 27.48
C ASP A 127 7.44 2.36 28.41
N LYS A 128 6.80 3.23 29.20
CA LYS A 128 7.47 4.05 30.24
C LYS A 128 8.17 3.23 31.33
N ASP A 129 7.75 1.98 31.55
CA ASP A 129 8.30 1.07 32.56
C ASP A 129 9.40 0.17 31.96
N ASN A 130 9.86 0.45 30.73
CA ASN A 130 10.83 -0.33 29.95
C ASN A 130 10.38 -1.77 29.68
N ARG A 131 9.07 -1.99 29.58
CA ARG A 131 8.49 -3.28 29.18
C ARG A 131 8.20 -3.25 27.69
N LEU A 132 8.54 -4.34 27.00
CA LEU A 132 8.24 -4.54 25.60
C LEU A 132 6.73 -4.41 25.36
N ASN A 133 6.34 -3.37 24.63
CA ASN A 133 4.95 -3.04 24.28
C ASN A 133 4.72 -3.08 22.75
N GLY A 134 5.77 -3.26 21.96
CA GLY A 134 5.60 -3.42 20.52
C GLY A 134 6.89 -3.67 19.77
N MET A 135 6.75 -3.78 18.45
CA MET A 135 7.86 -3.82 17.51
C MET A 135 7.58 -2.85 16.38
N LEU A 136 8.59 -2.06 16.02
CA LEU A 136 8.52 -1.12 14.92
C LEU A 136 9.40 -1.58 13.78
N THR A 137 8.84 -1.66 12.58
CA THR A 137 9.57 -1.92 11.33
C THR A 137 9.38 -0.77 10.36
N PHE A 138 10.28 -0.63 9.39
CA PHE A 138 10.13 0.37 8.33
C PHE A 138 8.82 0.18 7.53
N ARG A 139 8.36 -1.07 7.37
CA ARG A 139 7.07 -1.40 6.74
C ARG A 139 5.90 -0.79 7.52
N ASN A 140 5.92 -0.88 8.85
CA ASN A 140 4.88 -0.28 9.68
C ASN A 140 4.81 1.24 9.48
N ILE A 141 5.97 1.89 9.46
CA ILE A 141 6.09 3.35 9.24
C ILE A 141 5.47 3.73 7.89
N ASN A 142 5.88 3.08 6.80
CA ASN A 142 5.35 3.40 5.47
C ASN A 142 3.83 3.23 5.39
N LEU A 143 3.31 2.12 5.91
CA LEU A 143 1.86 1.88 5.91
C LEU A 143 1.10 2.92 6.74
N ALA A 144 1.64 3.33 7.89
CA ALA A 144 1.01 4.34 8.72
C ALA A 144 1.04 5.73 8.08
N LEU A 145 2.17 6.13 7.49
CA LEU A 145 2.27 7.42 6.79
C LEU A 145 1.33 7.50 5.59
N ILE A 146 1.24 6.44 4.78
CA ILE A 146 0.30 6.37 3.66
C ILE A 146 -1.13 6.53 4.16
N ARG A 147 -1.51 5.80 5.21
CA ARG A 147 -2.87 5.88 5.79
C ARG A 147 -3.18 7.27 6.33
N GLU A 148 -2.27 7.88 7.08
CA GLU A 148 -2.47 9.22 7.64
C GLU A 148 -2.58 10.26 6.53
N LEU A 149 -1.71 10.19 5.51
CA LEU A 149 -1.79 11.07 4.34
C LEU A 149 -3.13 10.93 3.60
N SER A 150 -3.58 9.71 3.35
CA SER A 150 -4.89 9.47 2.72
C SER A 150 -6.03 10.04 3.56
N GLN A 151 -5.98 9.92 4.89
CA GLN A 151 -7.00 10.51 5.76
C GLN A 151 -6.99 12.04 5.75
N GLN A 152 -5.81 12.67 5.72
CA GLN A 152 -5.70 14.13 5.61
C GLN A 152 -6.23 14.63 4.27
N LEU A 153 -5.91 13.94 3.17
CA LEU A 153 -6.47 14.25 1.84
C LEU A 153 -8.00 14.15 1.84
N ASN A 154 -8.57 13.06 2.34
CA ASN A 154 -10.02 12.89 2.41
C ASN A 154 -10.72 13.99 3.23
N LYS A 155 -10.11 14.45 4.34
CA LYS A 155 -10.65 15.58 5.12
C LYS A 155 -10.64 16.89 4.33
N MET A 156 -9.58 17.13 3.57
CA MET A 156 -9.49 18.31 2.68
C MET A 156 -10.50 18.22 1.54
N GLU A 157 -10.72 17.04 0.96
CA GLU A 157 -11.73 16.84 -0.08
C GLU A 157 -13.14 17.17 0.41
N HIS A 158 -13.52 16.77 1.63
CA HIS A 158 -14.83 17.11 2.19
C HIS A 158 -15.02 18.62 2.36
N LEU A 159 -13.97 19.38 2.69
CA LEU A 159 -14.03 20.84 2.77
C LEU A 159 -14.18 21.50 1.38
N ILE A 160 -13.69 20.85 0.32
CA ILE A 160 -13.78 21.32 -1.06
C ILE A 160 -15.12 20.95 -1.69
N GLU A 161 -15.68 19.77 -1.40
CA GLU A 161 -16.97 19.29 -1.93
C GLU A 161 -18.15 20.16 -1.49
N ASP A 162 -18.07 20.81 -0.33
CA ASP A 162 -19.09 21.76 0.17
C ASP A 162 -18.95 23.17 -0.41
N SER A 163 -17.88 23.46 -1.16
CA SER A 163 -17.70 24.73 -1.86
C SER A 163 -18.25 24.66 -3.28
N GLU A 164 -19.19 25.53 -3.65
CA GLU A 164 -19.76 25.62 -5.01
C GLU A 164 -18.71 26.10 -6.06
N GLU A 165 -17.53 26.53 -5.62
CA GLU A 165 -16.51 27.21 -6.44
C GLU A 165 -15.24 26.37 -6.74
N ALA A 166 -15.15 25.12 -6.28
CA ALA A 166 -13.99 24.28 -6.54
C ALA A 166 -13.85 23.94 -8.03
N ASP A 167 -12.75 24.40 -8.66
CA ASP A 167 -12.45 24.15 -10.06
C ASP A 167 -12.46 22.64 -10.35
N ILE A 168 -13.11 22.23 -11.44
CA ILE A 168 -13.73 20.90 -11.59
C ILE A 168 -12.73 19.74 -11.71
N PHE A 169 -11.44 20.07 -11.77
CA PHE A 169 -10.39 19.27 -12.37
C PHE A 169 -9.12 19.20 -11.51
N ASP A 170 -9.24 19.10 -10.19
CA ASP A 170 -8.09 18.78 -9.32
C ASP A 170 -8.61 17.98 -8.11
N LEU A 171 -9.11 16.77 -8.37
CA LEU A 171 -9.64 15.88 -7.32
C LEU A 171 -8.93 14.54 -7.33
N VAL A 172 -8.58 14.03 -6.14
CA VAL A 172 -7.84 12.78 -5.96
C VAL A 172 -8.51 11.91 -4.89
N LYS A 173 -9.35 10.97 -5.33
CA LYS A 173 -10.04 10.04 -4.44
C LYS A 173 -9.29 8.73 -4.30
N VAL A 174 -9.21 8.23 -3.06
CA VAL A 174 -8.64 6.91 -2.76
C VAL A 174 -9.67 6.05 -2.02
N TYR A 175 -9.95 4.88 -2.57
CA TYR A 175 -10.88 3.90 -2.02
C TYR A 175 -10.09 2.69 -1.50
N SER A 176 -10.32 2.30 -0.25
CA SER A 176 -9.75 1.08 0.32
C SER A 176 -10.74 -0.06 0.15
N LEU A 177 -10.29 -1.17 -0.43
CA LEU A 177 -11.08 -2.38 -0.69
C LEU A 177 -10.56 -3.55 0.14
N GLN A 178 -11.47 -4.34 0.69
CA GLN A 178 -11.15 -5.55 1.45
C GLN A 178 -11.34 -6.80 0.59
N GLN A 179 -10.53 -7.83 0.84
CA GLN A 179 -10.66 -9.11 0.17
C GLN A 179 -12.04 -9.73 0.43
N HIS A 180 -12.65 -10.31 -0.60
CA HIS A 180 -13.97 -10.95 -0.55
C HIS A 180 -15.16 -10.03 -0.18
N ASP A 181 -14.97 -8.72 -0.08
CA ASP A 181 -16.06 -7.75 0.08
C ASP A 181 -16.77 -7.45 -1.24
N PHE A 182 -17.47 -8.46 -1.78
CA PHE A 182 -18.25 -8.33 -3.01
C PHE A 182 -19.54 -7.53 -2.81
N GLU A 183 -20.02 -7.39 -1.58
CA GLU A 183 -21.20 -6.55 -1.27
C GLU A 183 -20.93 -5.08 -1.56
N ASN A 184 -19.71 -4.60 -1.27
CA ASN A 184 -19.27 -3.25 -1.62
C ASN A 184 -18.49 -3.17 -2.95
N GLY A 185 -18.28 -4.29 -3.63
CA GLY A 185 -17.64 -4.34 -4.95
C GLY A 185 -18.39 -3.49 -5.98
N GLY A 186 -17.72 -2.51 -6.58
CA GLY A 186 -18.31 -1.59 -7.56
C GLY A 186 -18.89 -0.30 -6.95
N LYS A 187 -18.79 -0.11 -5.63
CA LYS A 187 -19.20 1.12 -4.95
C LYS A 187 -18.37 2.31 -5.42
N ALA A 188 -17.04 2.16 -5.53
CA ALA A 188 -16.17 3.26 -5.95
C ALA A 188 -16.48 3.68 -7.39
N SER A 189 -16.62 2.73 -8.32
CA SER A 189 -17.02 2.97 -9.72
C SER A 189 -18.37 3.68 -9.80
N THR A 190 -19.33 3.30 -8.97
CA THR A 190 -20.65 3.95 -8.92
C THR A 190 -20.55 5.40 -8.43
N GLU A 191 -19.76 5.66 -7.38
CA GLU A 191 -19.53 7.00 -6.84
C GLU A 191 -18.79 7.89 -7.84
N ILE A 192 -17.70 7.40 -8.45
CA ILE A 192 -16.95 8.08 -9.51
C ILE A 192 -17.86 8.39 -10.69
N LYS A 193 -18.68 7.43 -11.14
CA LYS A 193 -19.63 7.65 -12.24
C LYS A 193 -20.65 8.74 -11.92
N LYS A 194 -21.21 8.75 -10.70
CA LYS A 194 -22.14 9.80 -10.25
C LYS A 194 -21.43 11.16 -10.20
N PHE A 195 -20.21 11.20 -9.69
CA PHE A 195 -19.38 12.40 -9.64
C PHE A 195 -19.16 12.98 -11.05
N LEU A 196 -18.66 12.17 -11.99
CA LEU A 196 -18.39 12.60 -13.36
C LEU A 196 -19.65 13.09 -14.10
N LYS A 197 -20.80 12.45 -13.85
CA LYS A 197 -22.09 12.90 -14.38
C LYS A 197 -22.48 14.29 -13.89
N ARG A 198 -22.36 14.55 -12.58
CA ARG A 198 -22.65 15.87 -11.99
C ARG A 198 -21.75 16.95 -12.59
N ARG A 199 -20.52 16.60 -12.93
CA ARG A 199 -19.52 17.49 -13.53
C ARG A 199 -19.56 17.57 -15.07
N LYS A 200 -20.62 17.04 -15.70
CA LYS A 200 -20.88 17.14 -17.16
C LYS A 200 -19.74 16.59 -18.05
N VAL A 201 -18.97 15.63 -17.55
CA VAL A 201 -17.95 14.93 -18.35
C VAL A 201 -18.63 14.20 -19.51
N PRO A 202 -18.02 14.13 -20.72
CA PRO A 202 -18.62 13.43 -21.85
C PRO A 202 -18.98 11.98 -21.54
N SER A 203 -20.18 11.55 -21.93
CA SER A 203 -20.73 10.22 -21.60
C SER A 203 -19.83 9.07 -22.08
N GLY A 204 -19.13 9.25 -23.21
CA GLY A 204 -18.15 8.29 -23.72
C GLY A 204 -16.99 8.07 -22.75
N VAL A 205 -16.46 9.15 -22.17
CA VAL A 205 -15.38 9.10 -21.15
C VAL A 205 -15.92 8.48 -19.86
N ILE A 206 -17.09 8.91 -19.38
CA ILE A 206 -17.73 8.36 -18.18
C ILE A 206 -17.86 6.84 -18.28
N ARG A 207 -18.29 6.33 -19.43
CA ARG A 207 -18.43 4.88 -19.65
C ARG A 207 -17.09 4.16 -19.54
N ARG A 208 -16.03 4.67 -20.19
CA ARG A 208 -14.69 4.09 -20.15
C ARG A 208 -14.16 4.04 -18.71
N VAL A 209 -14.25 5.16 -17.99
CA VAL A 209 -13.80 5.26 -16.59
C VAL A 209 -14.56 4.30 -15.68
N ALA A 210 -15.90 4.27 -15.77
CA ALA A 210 -16.72 3.42 -14.91
C ALA A 210 -16.41 1.92 -15.12
N VAL A 211 -16.20 1.51 -16.36
CA VAL A 211 -15.79 0.12 -16.68
C VAL A 211 -14.40 -0.15 -16.13
N ALA A 212 -13.43 0.75 -16.34
CA ALA A 212 -12.07 0.58 -15.83
C ALA A 212 -12.04 0.45 -14.30
N CYS A 213 -12.70 1.36 -13.57
CA CYS A 213 -12.80 1.28 -12.12
C CYS A 213 -13.43 -0.02 -11.65
N TYR A 214 -14.54 -0.44 -12.28
CA TYR A 214 -15.26 -1.65 -11.87
C TYR A 214 -14.39 -2.91 -12.02
N GLU A 215 -13.75 -3.10 -13.18
CA GLU A 215 -12.89 -4.26 -13.42
C GLU A 215 -11.71 -4.29 -12.44
N LEU A 216 -11.11 -3.13 -12.16
CA LEU A 216 -10.01 -3.01 -11.21
C LEU A 216 -10.45 -3.27 -9.76
N GLU A 217 -11.63 -2.81 -9.35
CA GLU A 217 -12.20 -3.11 -8.03
C GLU A 217 -12.42 -4.61 -7.85
N ILE A 218 -13.05 -5.26 -8.83
CA ILE A 218 -13.30 -6.70 -8.77
C ILE A 218 -11.97 -7.47 -8.72
N ASN A 219 -10.96 -7.03 -9.46
CA ASN A 219 -9.63 -7.64 -9.38
C ASN A 219 -9.02 -7.54 -7.97
N LEU A 220 -9.12 -6.38 -7.32
CA LEU A 220 -8.63 -6.18 -5.95
C LEU A 220 -9.42 -7.00 -4.91
N VAL A 221 -10.72 -7.20 -5.10
CA VAL A 221 -11.55 -7.96 -4.16
C VAL A 221 -11.38 -9.47 -4.35
N ALA A 222 -11.26 -9.92 -5.60
CA ALA A 222 -11.30 -11.35 -5.96
C ALA A 222 -9.92 -12.01 -6.06
N HIS A 223 -8.88 -11.28 -6.49
CA HIS A 223 -7.58 -11.86 -6.84
C HIS A 223 -6.42 -11.37 -5.94
N SER A 224 -6.63 -10.36 -5.10
CA SER A 224 -5.62 -9.89 -4.14
C SER A 224 -6.06 -10.07 -2.68
N LEU A 225 -5.31 -9.51 -1.73
CA LEU A 225 -5.68 -9.46 -0.31
C LEU A 225 -6.46 -8.16 0.02
N GLY A 226 -7.15 -7.59 -0.97
CA GLY A 226 -7.63 -6.21 -0.94
C GLY A 226 -6.55 -5.22 -1.40
N GLY A 227 -6.88 -3.93 -1.39
CA GLY A 227 -5.95 -2.92 -1.89
C GLY A 227 -6.55 -1.52 -1.94
N MET A 228 -5.94 -0.68 -2.76
CA MET A 228 -6.34 0.71 -2.96
C MET A 228 -6.67 0.97 -4.43
N LEU A 229 -7.86 1.52 -4.68
CA LEU A 229 -8.21 2.12 -5.95
C LEU A 229 -8.04 3.64 -5.83
N GLY A 230 -7.15 4.21 -6.61
CA GLY A 230 -6.95 5.65 -6.77
C GLY A 230 -7.67 6.17 -8.01
N PHE A 231 -8.26 7.35 -7.91
CA PHE A 231 -8.90 8.09 -8.99
C PHE A 231 -8.45 9.55 -8.90
N ASP A 232 -7.90 10.06 -9.99
CA ASP A 232 -7.47 11.44 -10.15
C ASP A 232 -8.07 11.99 -11.44
N ILE A 233 -8.55 13.24 -11.40
CA ILE A 233 -9.03 13.94 -12.59
C ILE A 233 -8.44 15.34 -12.65
N ASN A 234 -7.86 15.65 -13.80
CA ASN A 234 -7.39 16.99 -14.16
C ASN A 234 -8.00 17.47 -15.50
N PRO A 235 -7.74 18.71 -15.98
CA PRO A 235 -8.42 19.23 -17.18
C PRO A 235 -8.08 18.47 -18.46
N GLU A 236 -6.99 17.71 -18.46
CA GLU A 236 -6.48 16.98 -19.61
C GLU A 236 -6.87 15.51 -19.58
N ARG A 237 -6.83 14.87 -18.40
CA ARG A 237 -6.94 13.43 -18.26
C ARG A 237 -7.57 12.99 -16.94
N ILE A 238 -8.00 11.74 -16.94
CA ILE A 238 -8.40 10.97 -15.76
C ILE A 238 -7.37 9.87 -15.58
N ARG A 239 -6.84 9.74 -14.36
CA ARG A 239 -5.92 8.69 -13.95
C ARG A 239 -6.62 7.75 -12.98
N ILE A 240 -6.55 6.46 -13.25
CA ILE A 240 -7.09 5.40 -12.40
C ILE A 240 -5.92 4.49 -12.03
N SER A 241 -5.72 4.22 -10.75
CA SER A 241 -4.69 3.30 -10.29
C SER A 241 -5.26 2.23 -9.38
N ALA A 242 -4.81 0.99 -9.52
CA ALA A 242 -5.13 -0.10 -8.60
C ALA A 242 -3.84 -0.65 -8.02
N ASN A 243 -3.75 -0.75 -6.70
CA ASN A 243 -2.55 -1.19 -6.01
C ASN A 243 -2.93 -2.20 -4.93
N ASP A 244 -2.30 -3.37 -4.94
CA ASP A 244 -2.39 -4.35 -3.87
C ASP A 244 -1.01 -4.83 -3.40
N LEU A 245 -1.00 -5.37 -2.19
CA LEU A 245 0.13 -6.09 -1.61
C LEU A 245 -0.16 -7.59 -1.55
N GLY A 246 -0.89 -8.10 -2.55
CA GLY A 246 -1.35 -9.47 -2.68
C GLY A 246 -0.33 -10.41 -3.33
N PRO A 247 -0.78 -11.54 -3.88
CA PRO A 247 0.11 -12.58 -4.40
C PRO A 247 0.85 -12.17 -5.68
N GLY A 248 0.45 -11.08 -6.32
CA GLY A 248 0.94 -10.70 -7.65
C GLY A 248 0.41 -11.62 -8.75
N ILE A 249 0.83 -11.33 -9.99
CA ILE A 249 0.45 -12.06 -11.20
C ILE A 249 1.65 -12.90 -11.65
N GLU A 250 1.49 -14.22 -11.70
CA GLU A 250 2.56 -15.16 -12.11
C GLU A 250 3.00 -14.96 -13.56
N SER A 251 2.04 -14.75 -14.47
CA SER A 251 2.30 -14.47 -15.88
C SER A 251 1.39 -13.36 -16.38
N LEU A 252 1.98 -12.20 -16.67
CA LEU A 252 1.26 -11.04 -17.21
C LEU A 252 0.68 -11.34 -18.59
N GLU A 253 1.36 -12.14 -19.42
CA GLU A 253 0.90 -12.52 -20.75
C GLU A 253 -0.39 -13.33 -20.69
N LEU A 254 -0.44 -14.33 -19.80
CA LEU A 254 -1.66 -15.12 -19.59
C LEU A 254 -2.78 -14.26 -18.99
N ALA A 255 -2.47 -13.40 -18.01
CA ALA A 255 -3.46 -12.51 -17.40
C ALA A 255 -4.07 -11.48 -18.39
N MET A 256 -3.37 -11.21 -19.50
CA MET A 256 -3.84 -10.33 -20.58
C MET A 256 -4.55 -11.09 -21.71
N THR A 257 -4.74 -12.41 -21.58
CA THR A 257 -5.47 -13.23 -22.53
C THR A 257 -6.96 -13.23 -22.19
N GLU A 258 -7.81 -12.83 -23.15
CA GLU A 258 -9.27 -12.85 -22.95
C GLU A 258 -9.77 -14.27 -22.61
N GLY A 259 -10.60 -14.36 -21.56
CA GLY A 259 -11.15 -15.63 -21.08
C GLY A 259 -10.24 -16.37 -20.08
N PHE A 260 -9.00 -15.94 -19.88
CA PHE A 260 -8.11 -16.51 -18.88
C PHE A 260 -8.38 -15.91 -17.49
N SER A 261 -8.59 -16.76 -16.49
CA SER A 261 -8.89 -16.31 -15.13
C SER A 261 -8.45 -17.32 -14.08
N THR A 262 -7.74 -16.82 -13.07
CA THR A 262 -7.32 -17.56 -11.88
C THR A 262 -8.38 -17.57 -10.77
N ALA A 263 -9.59 -17.07 -11.06
CA ALA A 263 -10.66 -16.96 -10.06
C ALA A 263 -11.07 -18.34 -9.53
N SER A 264 -11.48 -18.41 -8.26
CA SER A 264 -12.02 -19.64 -7.70
C SER A 264 -13.40 -19.98 -8.32
N GLU A 265 -13.81 -21.24 -8.22
CA GLU A 265 -15.12 -21.71 -8.72
C GLU A 265 -16.29 -20.95 -8.07
N TRP A 266 -16.14 -20.59 -6.79
CA TRP A 266 -17.08 -19.75 -6.06
C TRP A 266 -17.17 -18.33 -6.65
N VAL A 267 -16.04 -17.67 -6.96
CA VAL A 267 -16.03 -16.35 -7.61
C VAL A 267 -16.68 -16.41 -8.99
N ARG A 268 -16.45 -17.48 -9.75
CA ARG A 268 -17.10 -17.71 -11.05
C ARG A 268 -18.61 -17.91 -10.94
N SER A 269 -19.08 -18.60 -9.90
CA SER A 269 -20.52 -18.82 -9.67
C SER A 269 -21.30 -17.52 -9.41
N MET A 270 -20.62 -16.49 -8.91
CA MET A 270 -21.20 -15.15 -8.70
C MET A 270 -21.21 -14.27 -9.96
N GLY A 271 -20.78 -14.81 -11.11
CA GLY A 271 -20.72 -14.08 -12.38
C GLY A 271 -19.45 -13.24 -12.56
N PHE A 272 -18.46 -13.37 -11.67
CA PHE A 272 -17.16 -12.69 -11.76
C PHE A 272 -16.08 -13.63 -12.31
N GLY A 273 -14.91 -13.10 -12.66
CA GLY A 273 -13.78 -13.94 -13.05
C GLY A 273 -13.94 -14.66 -14.39
N ALA A 274 -14.68 -14.08 -15.33
CA ALA A 274 -14.79 -14.55 -16.72
C ALA A 274 -13.50 -14.31 -17.55
N GLY A 275 -12.46 -13.73 -16.96
CA GLY A 275 -11.17 -13.50 -17.63
C GLY A 275 -11.16 -12.35 -18.61
N MET A 276 -12.11 -11.40 -18.48
CA MET A 276 -12.19 -10.23 -19.37
C MET A 276 -11.64 -8.95 -18.75
N GLY A 277 -11.32 -8.93 -17.46
CA GLY A 277 -11.05 -7.69 -16.72
C GLY A 277 -9.86 -6.89 -17.24
N LEU A 278 -8.62 -7.38 -17.08
CA LEU A 278 -7.41 -6.66 -17.48
C LEU A 278 -7.34 -6.34 -19.00
N PRO A 279 -7.68 -7.27 -19.92
CA PRO A 279 -7.74 -6.96 -21.34
C PRO A 279 -8.72 -5.83 -21.66
N ASN A 280 -9.89 -5.83 -21.01
CA ASN A 280 -10.90 -4.80 -21.18
C ASN A 280 -10.42 -3.43 -20.66
N VAL A 281 -9.79 -3.39 -19.49
CA VAL A 281 -9.19 -2.15 -18.94
C VAL A 281 -8.13 -1.59 -19.90
N LYS A 282 -7.23 -2.42 -20.42
CA LYS A 282 -6.24 -1.96 -21.42
C LYS A 282 -6.90 -1.42 -22.68
N LYS A 283 -7.92 -2.11 -23.20
CA LYS A 283 -8.63 -1.73 -24.43
C LYS A 283 -9.35 -0.38 -24.32
N ILE A 284 -9.91 -0.08 -23.14
CA ILE A 284 -10.66 1.16 -22.92
C ILE A 284 -9.77 2.31 -22.42
N SER A 285 -8.51 2.07 -22.09
CA SER A 285 -7.56 3.10 -21.67
C SER A 285 -6.87 3.74 -22.88
N ASP A 286 -6.45 5.00 -22.76
CA ASP A 286 -5.56 5.62 -23.75
C ASP A 286 -4.10 5.24 -23.46
N GLU A 287 -3.71 5.17 -22.18
CA GLU A 287 -2.45 4.60 -21.72
C GLU A 287 -2.71 3.57 -20.62
N PHE A 288 -1.93 2.50 -20.61
CA PHE A 288 -2.08 1.40 -19.65
C PHE A 288 -0.72 0.83 -19.27
N GLU A 289 -0.43 0.83 -17.98
CA GLU A 289 0.77 0.22 -17.41
C GLU A 289 0.38 -0.78 -16.33
N ILE A 290 1.13 -1.89 -16.26
CA ILE A 290 0.96 -2.91 -15.24
C ILE A 290 2.33 -3.40 -14.78
N HIS A 291 2.53 -3.39 -13.47
CA HIS A 291 3.71 -3.92 -12.81
C HIS A 291 3.26 -4.92 -11.76
N SER A 292 3.77 -6.15 -11.83
CA SER A 292 3.47 -7.14 -10.83
C SER A 292 4.67 -8.05 -10.59
N GLU A 293 4.89 -8.39 -9.33
CA GLU A 293 5.91 -9.33 -8.94
C GLU A 293 5.30 -10.37 -7.99
N PRO A 294 5.50 -11.68 -8.23
CA PRO A 294 4.96 -12.73 -7.38
C PRO A 294 5.35 -12.54 -5.91
N GLY A 295 4.36 -12.47 -5.03
CA GLY A 295 4.50 -12.26 -3.59
C GLY A 295 4.69 -10.80 -3.15
N LEU A 296 4.81 -9.84 -4.06
CA LEU A 296 4.90 -8.40 -3.74
C LEU A 296 3.63 -7.62 -4.10
N GLY A 297 2.80 -8.15 -5.01
CA GLY A 297 1.51 -7.59 -5.40
C GLY A 297 1.47 -7.07 -6.83
N THR A 298 0.47 -6.25 -7.12
CA THR A 298 0.24 -5.67 -8.45
C THR A 298 -0.06 -4.18 -8.35
N MET A 299 0.52 -3.41 -9.27
CA MET A 299 0.22 -2.01 -9.54
C MET A 299 -0.27 -1.88 -10.98
N ILE A 300 -1.42 -1.27 -11.16
CA ILE A 300 -2.02 -0.99 -12.46
C ILE A 300 -2.27 0.49 -12.57
N LEU A 301 -1.96 1.06 -13.73
CA LEU A 301 -2.24 2.45 -14.08
C LEU A 301 -3.02 2.49 -15.40
N SER A 302 -4.15 3.16 -15.39
CA SER A 302 -4.99 3.44 -16.56
C SER A 302 -5.17 4.95 -16.69
N ILE A 303 -4.88 5.50 -17.87
CA ILE A 303 -5.07 6.91 -18.19
C ILE A 303 -6.09 7.04 -19.31
N ILE A 304 -7.05 7.95 -19.13
CA ILE A 304 -8.08 8.28 -20.12
C ILE A 304 -8.10 9.80 -20.34
N TYR A 305 -7.84 10.26 -21.56
CA TYR A 305 -7.85 11.67 -21.90
C TYR A 305 -9.28 12.23 -22.06
N LEU A 306 -9.50 13.43 -21.56
CA LEU A 306 -10.79 14.13 -21.64
C LEU A 306 -11.04 14.74 -23.02
N LYS A 307 -9.97 15.10 -23.74
CA LYS A 307 -10.01 15.55 -25.13
C LYS A 307 -9.22 14.55 -25.97
N LYS A 308 -9.85 14.01 -27.01
CA LYS A 308 -9.11 13.26 -28.05
C LYS A 308 -8.15 14.24 -28.73
N GLU A 309 -6.86 13.95 -28.73
CA GLU A 309 -5.98 14.54 -29.74
C GLU A 309 -6.57 14.22 -31.12
N ARG A 310 -6.78 15.24 -31.95
CA ARG A 310 -7.15 15.04 -33.35
C ARG A 310 -5.93 14.46 -34.07
N GLY A 311 -5.96 13.16 -34.33
CA GLY A 311 -5.39 12.50 -35.52
C GLY A 311 -3.87 12.45 -35.65
N LYS A 312 -3.30 11.25 -35.44
CA LYS A 312 -2.30 10.70 -36.36
C LYS A 312 -3.01 9.71 -37.28
N GLU A 313 -3.46 10.16 -38.43
CA GLU A 313 -3.86 9.30 -39.56
C GLU A 313 -3.80 10.13 -40.85
N GLY A 314 -2.95 9.70 -41.79
CA GLY A 314 -3.05 9.99 -43.22
C GLY A 314 -2.30 11.22 -43.75
N ASP A 315 -1.06 11.02 -44.19
CA ASP A 315 -0.73 11.31 -45.60
C ASP A 315 0.49 10.48 -46.02
N ASN A 316 0.19 9.40 -46.75
CA ASN A 316 1.11 8.77 -47.70
C ASN A 316 0.53 9.06 -49.09
N ASP A 317 1.44 9.39 -50.01
CA ASP A 317 1.32 9.42 -51.47
C ASP A 317 0.48 10.54 -52.14
N ASP A 318 1.17 11.58 -52.63
CA ASP A 318 1.32 11.84 -54.08
C ASP A 318 2.12 13.13 -54.35
N ASN A 319 3.41 12.98 -54.70
CA ASN A 319 4.10 13.65 -55.83
C ASN A 319 5.56 13.20 -55.96
#